data_AF-A0A1C5VX76-F1
#
_entry.id   AF-A0A1C5VX76-F1
#
_cell.length_a   1.000
_cell.length_b   1.000
_cell.length_c   1.000
_cell.angle_alpha   90.00
_cell.angle_beta   90.00
_cell.angle_gamma   90.00
#
_symmetry.space_group_name_H-M   'P 1'
#
loop_
_entity.id
_entity.type
_entity.pdbx_description
1 polymer ?
#
loop_
_entity_poly.entity_id
_entity_poly.type
_entity_poly.pdbx_seq_one_letter_code
_entity_poly.pdbx_strand_id
1 'polypeptide(L)'
;MKNQEIIQDIVSYIYDAMRKKGLTSRGLAKICEEQGASLSSRTIDNMFKTPSSTTISTLLKICDGLELNLNAIFHSIEIAKTSNDATQQRLIYNIDNPAYNGYTGTYHVFFLPTSAYPEDHSNQTLVHGTLKLGDFYSTRECTAILDIDSGDFKADGTPFSKHYEGTLVYSTNSLMFCQLVCNQYGDMWFLVFDHGNLNNKELACVIGCAATSSSGRIRHPAIHRFCFCNMQQYPTIDKDTQLLIQGLLRIQNDRIFVEKETLSKFLEQEDLNSTFRMNVQNYLNIAKEYYALPKDVIRTELELSAYSDDLAKLCEKSVLEKTYHVKHSDDRELSCILRHNLTSVSKQKK
;
A
#
# COMPACT_ATOMS: atom_id res chain seq x y z
N MET A 1 29.35 -1.59 -9.26
CA MET A 1 30.10 -2.12 -8.09
C MET A 1 30.95 -3.29 -8.56
N LYS A 2 32.19 -3.40 -8.08
CA LYS A 2 32.97 -4.63 -8.32
C LYS A 2 32.47 -5.71 -7.38
N ASN A 3 32.35 -6.95 -7.85
CA ASN A 3 31.86 -8.10 -7.05
C ASN A 3 32.52 -8.18 -5.65
N GLN A 4 33.81 -7.89 -5.57
CA GLN A 4 34.57 -7.90 -4.31
C GLN A 4 34.06 -6.89 -3.27
N GLU A 5 33.65 -5.70 -3.69
CA GLU A 5 33.15 -4.65 -2.78
C GLU A 5 31.80 -5.06 -2.17
N ILE A 6 30.92 -5.67 -2.98
CA ILE A 6 29.60 -6.12 -2.51
C ILE A 6 29.76 -7.19 -1.43
N ILE A 7 30.60 -8.20 -1.69
CA ILE A 7 30.82 -9.29 -0.75
C ILE A 7 31.50 -8.77 0.53
N GLN A 8 32.41 -7.79 0.41
CA GLN A 8 33.03 -7.14 1.57
C GLN A 8 31.99 -6.43 2.45
N ASP A 9 31.08 -5.66 1.83
CA ASP A 9 30.01 -4.94 2.53
C ASP A 9 29.05 -5.92 3.25
N ILE A 10 28.65 -7.01 2.58
CA ILE A 10 27.80 -8.07 3.17
C ILE A 10 28.49 -8.72 4.36
N VAL A 11 29.75 -9.13 4.21
CA VAL A 11 30.49 -9.82 5.28
C VAL A 11 30.71 -8.89 6.47
N SER A 12 30.94 -7.60 6.23
CA SER A 12 31.01 -6.60 7.29
C SER A 12 29.70 -6.48 8.07
N TYR A 13 28.57 -6.43 7.37
CA TYR A 13 27.24 -6.40 8.00
C TYR A 13 27.01 -7.64 8.87
N ILE A 14 27.31 -8.82 8.32
CA ILE A 14 27.18 -10.12 9.03
C ILE A 14 28.07 -10.15 10.27
N TYR A 15 29.31 -9.65 10.17
CA TYR A 15 30.23 -9.59 11.31
C TYR A 15 29.69 -8.72 12.45
N ASP A 16 29.14 -7.55 12.13
CA ASP A 16 28.56 -6.65 13.13
C ASP A 16 27.28 -7.24 13.76
N ALA A 17 26.43 -7.90 12.97
CA ALA A 17 25.26 -8.61 13.49
C ALA A 17 25.67 -9.76 14.44
N MET A 18 26.68 -10.55 14.07
CA MET A 18 27.23 -11.62 14.91
C MET A 18 27.76 -11.06 16.25
N ARG A 19 28.51 -9.95 16.22
CA ARG A 19 29.04 -9.31 17.43
C ARG A 19 27.93 -8.74 18.32
N LYS A 20 26.90 -8.12 17.74
CA LYS A 20 25.74 -7.61 18.50
C LYS A 20 25.00 -8.72 19.25
N LYS A 21 24.98 -9.94 18.70
CA LYS A 21 24.43 -11.15 19.35
C LYS A 21 25.42 -11.81 20.34
N GLY A 22 26.63 -11.28 20.52
CA GLY A 22 27.66 -11.85 21.40
C GLY A 22 28.20 -13.20 20.92
N LEU A 23 28.05 -13.53 19.63
CA LEU A 23 28.42 -14.83 19.08
C LEU A 23 29.89 -14.85 18.63
N THR A 24 30.54 -16.00 18.81
CA THR A 24 31.84 -16.32 18.20
C THR A 24 31.65 -17.14 16.94
N SER A 25 32.65 -17.23 16.06
CA SER A 25 32.62 -18.12 14.89
C SER A 25 32.32 -19.58 15.26
N ARG A 26 32.78 -20.04 16.43
CA ARG A 26 32.48 -21.39 16.92
C ARG A 26 31.02 -21.52 17.38
N GLY A 27 30.51 -20.50 18.06
CA GLY A 27 29.11 -20.44 18.48
C GLY A 27 28.17 -20.43 17.27
N LEU A 28 28.47 -19.61 16.26
CA LEU A 28 27.68 -19.53 15.04
C LEU A 28 27.75 -20.83 14.22
N ALA A 29 28.92 -21.45 14.08
CA ALA A 29 29.06 -22.76 13.43
C ALA A 29 28.16 -23.82 14.09
N LYS A 30 28.08 -23.82 15.43
CA LYS A 30 27.22 -24.74 16.17
C LYS A 30 25.73 -24.47 15.90
N ILE A 31 25.31 -23.20 15.86
CA ILE A 31 23.92 -22.84 15.52
C ILE A 31 23.56 -23.29 14.10
N CYS A 32 24.43 -23.04 13.12
CA CYS A 32 24.22 -23.52 11.75
C CYS A 32 24.11 -25.06 11.70
N GLU A 33 24.96 -25.77 12.45
CA GLU A 33 24.94 -27.23 12.53
C GLU A 33 23.64 -27.76 13.15
N GLU A 34 23.17 -27.14 14.23
CA GLU A 34 21.87 -27.44 14.86
C GLU A 34 20.67 -27.21 13.91
N GLN A 35 20.81 -26.27 12.97
CA GLN A 35 19.81 -25.98 11.92
C GLN A 35 20.01 -26.81 10.63
N GLY A 36 20.90 -27.82 10.63
CA GLY A 36 21.13 -28.72 9.49
C GLY A 36 22.08 -28.18 8.42
N ALA A 37 22.72 -27.03 8.65
CA ALA A 37 23.72 -26.45 7.77
C ALA A 37 25.14 -26.75 8.27
N SER A 38 25.81 -27.72 7.65
CA SER A 38 27.21 -28.02 7.98
C SER A 38 28.13 -26.86 7.54
N LEU A 39 28.77 -26.23 8.52
CA LEU A 39 29.67 -25.10 8.32
C LEU A 39 30.72 -25.04 9.45
N SER A 40 32.01 -25.12 9.10
CA SER A 40 33.08 -25.11 10.11
C SER A 40 33.35 -23.70 10.64
N SER A 41 33.78 -23.59 11.90
CA SER A 41 34.21 -22.29 12.46
C SER A 41 35.36 -21.66 11.65
N ARG A 42 36.24 -22.49 11.06
CA ARG A 42 37.33 -22.05 10.20
C ARG A 42 36.82 -21.42 8.90
N THR A 43 35.72 -21.93 8.35
CA THR A 43 35.06 -21.35 7.17
C THR A 43 34.53 -19.95 7.47
N ILE A 44 33.95 -19.74 8.64
CA ILE A 44 33.46 -18.43 9.11
C ILE A 44 34.64 -17.47 9.31
N ASP A 45 35.70 -17.92 9.99
CA ASP A 45 36.89 -17.08 10.20
C ASP A 45 37.55 -16.68 8.88
N ASN A 46 37.60 -17.61 7.91
CA ASN A 46 38.13 -17.34 6.58
C ASN A 46 37.25 -16.35 5.81
N MET A 47 35.92 -16.44 5.93
CA MET A 47 35.01 -15.45 5.35
C MET A 47 35.32 -14.05 5.88
N PHE A 48 35.49 -13.88 7.19
CA PHE A 48 35.81 -12.56 7.76
C PHE A 48 37.21 -12.05 7.39
N LYS A 49 38.20 -12.95 7.26
CA LYS A 49 39.58 -12.58 6.87
C LYS A 49 39.73 -12.31 5.38
N THR A 50 38.98 -13.00 4.54
CA THR A 50 39.09 -12.91 3.08
C THR A 50 37.69 -12.91 2.45
N PRO A 51 36.92 -11.82 2.59
CA PRO A 51 35.52 -11.80 2.17
C PRO A 51 35.32 -12.10 0.69
N SER A 52 36.20 -11.63 -0.19
CA SER A 52 36.10 -11.78 -1.64
C SER A 52 36.07 -13.22 -2.17
N SER A 53 36.47 -14.22 -1.37
CA SER A 53 36.40 -15.65 -1.72
C SER A 53 35.15 -16.36 -1.18
N THR A 54 34.26 -15.62 -0.52
CA THR A 54 33.06 -16.18 0.11
C THR A 54 32.02 -16.56 -0.94
N THR A 55 31.51 -17.78 -0.84
CA THR A 55 30.45 -18.26 -1.73
C THR A 55 29.07 -17.80 -1.24
N ILE A 56 28.11 -17.67 -2.16
CA ILE A 56 26.71 -17.38 -1.81
C ILE A 56 26.16 -18.46 -0.86
N SER A 57 26.51 -19.73 -1.05
CA SER A 57 26.09 -20.81 -0.15
C SER A 57 26.56 -20.59 1.30
N THR A 58 27.81 -20.11 1.47
CA THR A 58 28.34 -19.75 2.79
C THR A 58 27.56 -18.58 3.41
N LEU A 59 27.26 -17.56 2.62
CA LEU A 59 26.48 -16.39 3.06
C LEU A 59 25.07 -16.78 3.51
N LEU A 60 24.37 -17.60 2.71
CA LEU A 60 23.01 -18.07 3.01
C LEU A 60 22.97 -18.84 4.34
N LYS A 61 23.83 -19.85 4.50
CA LYS A 61 23.90 -20.65 5.74
C LYS A 61 24.18 -19.81 6.99
N ILE A 62 25.02 -18.78 6.86
CA ILE A 62 25.36 -17.88 7.96
C ILE A 62 24.22 -16.91 8.25
N CYS A 63 23.55 -16.40 7.21
CA CYS A 63 22.37 -15.57 7.37
C CYS A 63 21.26 -16.34 8.08
N ASP A 64 21.00 -17.59 7.70
CA ASP A 64 20.03 -18.47 8.38
C ASP A 64 20.38 -18.63 9.87
N GLY A 65 21.64 -19.00 10.17
CA GLY A 65 22.12 -19.16 11.55
C GLY A 65 22.09 -17.88 12.39
N LEU A 66 22.30 -16.73 11.77
CA LEU A 66 22.20 -15.42 12.41
C LEU A 66 20.80 -14.84 12.39
N GLU A 67 19.83 -15.53 11.78
CA GLU A 67 18.47 -15.04 11.67
C GLU A 67 18.43 -13.70 10.90
N LEU A 68 19.10 -13.65 9.74
CA LEU A 68 19.20 -12.49 8.85
C LEU A 68 18.66 -12.84 7.46
N ASN A 69 18.17 -11.84 6.73
CA ASN A 69 17.81 -11.98 5.32
C ASN A 69 18.88 -11.34 4.43
N LEU A 70 19.44 -12.14 3.52
CA LEU A 70 20.46 -11.70 2.57
C LEU A 70 19.95 -10.60 1.61
N ASN A 71 18.70 -10.66 1.13
CA ASN A 71 18.08 -9.61 0.32
C ASN A 71 17.93 -8.30 1.09
N ALA A 72 17.47 -8.35 2.35
CA ALA A 72 17.42 -7.16 3.20
C ALA A 72 18.82 -6.56 3.44
N ILE A 73 19.87 -7.38 3.50
CA ILE A 73 21.27 -6.91 3.56
C ILE A 73 21.65 -6.22 2.25
N PHE A 74 21.30 -6.79 1.08
CA PHE A 74 21.52 -6.13 -0.21
C PHE A 74 20.84 -4.76 -0.28
N HIS A 75 19.55 -4.66 0.08
CA HIS A 75 18.84 -3.39 0.14
C HIS A 75 19.50 -2.40 1.10
N SER A 76 19.93 -2.87 2.27
CA SER A 76 20.64 -2.06 3.26
C SER A 76 21.94 -1.46 2.71
N ILE A 77 22.72 -2.27 1.97
CA ILE A 77 23.99 -1.85 1.36
C ILE A 77 23.75 -0.86 0.21
N GLU A 78 22.73 -1.09 -0.61
CA GLU A 78 22.34 -0.16 -1.67
C GLU A 78 21.88 1.19 -1.11
N ILE A 79 21.06 1.18 -0.05
CA ILE A 79 20.62 2.40 0.63
C ILE A 79 21.82 3.13 1.25
N ALA A 80 22.71 2.41 1.94
CA ALA A 80 23.90 2.99 2.58
C ALA A 80 24.81 3.76 1.61
N LYS A 81 24.82 3.40 0.32
CA LYS A 81 25.61 4.09 -0.72
C LYS A 81 25.01 5.43 -1.15
N THR A 82 23.72 5.61 -0.95
CA THR A 82 23.01 6.85 -1.29
C THR A 82 22.82 7.77 -0.08
N SER A 83 23.00 7.25 1.14
CA SER A 83 22.97 8.01 2.39
C SER A 83 24.37 8.43 2.83
N ASN A 84 24.58 9.72 3.14
CA ASN A 84 25.81 10.20 3.77
C ASN A 84 26.03 9.66 5.20
N ASP A 85 25.03 8.98 5.79
CA ASP A 85 25.07 8.39 7.12
C ASP A 85 24.57 6.93 7.09
N ALA A 86 25.50 5.98 7.15
CA ALA A 86 25.21 4.54 7.13
C ALA A 86 24.39 4.04 8.34
N THR A 87 24.11 4.90 9.32
CA THR A 87 23.43 4.57 10.58
C THR A 87 21.92 4.87 10.55
N GLN A 88 21.40 5.55 9.53
CA GLN A 88 19.97 5.88 9.41
C GLN A 88 19.30 5.09 8.28
N GLN A 89 18.99 3.82 8.53
CA GLN A 89 18.07 3.09 7.66
C GLN A 89 16.66 3.67 7.80
N ARG A 90 16.30 4.60 6.89
CA ARG A 90 14.99 5.26 6.88
C ARG A 90 13.90 4.42 6.24
N LEU A 91 14.28 3.40 5.47
CA LEU A 91 13.39 2.38 4.91
C LEU A 91 13.72 1.05 5.58
N ILE A 92 12.71 0.43 6.16
CA ILE A 92 12.86 -0.75 7.01
C ILE A 92 12.10 -1.89 6.34
N TYR A 93 12.83 -2.91 5.89
CA TYR A 93 12.28 -4.09 5.22
C TYR A 93 12.04 -5.26 6.19
N ASN A 94 12.82 -5.32 7.28
CA ASN A 94 12.76 -6.42 8.24
C ASN A 94 11.42 -6.40 8.99
N ILE A 95 10.63 -7.47 8.83
CA ILE A 95 9.32 -7.67 9.46
C ILE A 95 9.39 -7.81 10.99
N ASP A 96 10.54 -8.22 11.52
CA ASP A 96 10.77 -8.32 12.98
C ASP A 96 10.89 -6.94 13.64
N ASN A 97 10.96 -5.86 12.85
CA ASN A 97 10.98 -4.51 13.40
C ASN A 97 9.63 -4.20 14.08
N PRO A 98 9.62 -3.59 15.28
CA PRO A 98 8.40 -3.22 15.98
C PRO A 98 7.39 -2.38 15.18
N ALA A 99 7.83 -1.68 14.13
CA ALA A 99 6.94 -0.97 13.22
C ALA A 99 5.94 -1.88 12.50
N TYR A 100 6.23 -3.17 12.32
CA TYR A 100 5.30 -4.12 11.70
C TYR A 100 4.35 -4.78 12.70
N ASN A 101 4.50 -4.53 14.01
CA ASN A 101 3.62 -5.09 15.03
C ASN A 101 2.17 -4.68 14.75
N GLY A 102 1.31 -5.69 14.59
CA GLY A 102 -0.13 -5.49 14.32
C GLY A 102 -0.50 -5.34 12.83
N TYR A 103 0.46 -5.39 11.89
CA TYR A 103 0.18 -5.32 10.45
C TYR A 103 0.04 -6.70 9.79
N THR A 104 0.63 -7.75 10.34
CA THR A 104 0.51 -9.09 9.76
C THR A 104 -0.92 -9.61 9.90
N GLY A 105 -1.41 -10.31 8.88
CA GLY A 105 -2.78 -10.81 8.86
C GLY A 105 -3.40 -10.81 7.47
N THR A 106 -4.73 -10.98 7.44
CA THR A 106 -5.54 -10.98 6.22
C THR A 106 -6.57 -9.86 6.29
N TYR A 107 -6.72 -9.14 5.18
CA TYR A 107 -7.53 -7.93 5.10
C TYR A 107 -8.46 -7.99 3.89
N HIS A 108 -9.71 -7.54 4.07
CA HIS A 108 -10.55 -7.15 2.95
C HIS A 108 -9.93 -5.91 2.31
N VAL A 109 -9.87 -5.84 0.98
CA VAL A 109 -9.45 -4.65 0.23
C VAL A 109 -10.61 -4.15 -0.61
N PHE A 110 -10.85 -2.85 -0.61
CA PHE A 110 -11.85 -2.22 -1.48
C PHE A 110 -11.27 -1.03 -2.24
N PHE A 111 -11.68 -0.88 -3.49
CA PHE A 111 -11.36 0.26 -4.34
C PHE A 111 -12.45 0.44 -5.41
N LEU A 112 -12.55 1.63 -5.97
CA LEU A 112 -13.45 1.90 -7.10
C LEU A 112 -12.83 1.38 -8.40
N PRO A 113 -13.63 0.85 -9.35
CA PRO A 113 -13.13 0.44 -10.65
C PRO A 113 -12.33 1.55 -11.36
N THR A 114 -11.27 1.17 -12.07
CA THR A 114 -10.30 2.12 -12.63
C THR A 114 -10.43 2.34 -14.13
N SER A 115 -11.37 1.69 -14.83
CA SER A 115 -11.55 1.88 -16.28
C SER A 115 -11.89 3.34 -16.59
N ALA A 116 -11.33 3.83 -17.68
CA ALA A 116 -11.64 5.16 -18.24
C ALA A 116 -13.05 5.22 -18.87
N TYR A 117 -13.70 4.08 -19.04
CA TYR A 117 -15.00 3.92 -19.69
C TYR A 117 -16.03 3.41 -18.66
N PRO A 118 -16.93 4.28 -18.15
CA PRO A 118 -17.89 3.93 -17.11
C PRO A 118 -18.79 2.73 -17.44
N GLU A 119 -19.08 2.53 -18.72
CA GLU A 119 -19.87 1.40 -19.24
C GLU A 119 -19.25 0.03 -18.90
N ASP A 120 -17.92 -0.05 -18.77
CA ASP A 120 -17.19 -1.30 -18.47
C ASP A 120 -17.51 -1.85 -17.07
N HIS A 121 -18.06 -1.01 -16.17
CA HIS A 121 -18.27 -1.36 -14.77
C HIS A 121 -19.66 -0.98 -14.25
N SER A 122 -20.65 -0.84 -15.14
CA SER A 122 -22.04 -0.54 -14.77
C SER A 122 -22.64 -1.51 -13.73
N ASN A 123 -22.15 -2.76 -13.68
CA ASN A 123 -22.61 -3.79 -12.75
C ASN A 123 -21.69 -4.02 -11.52
N GLN A 124 -20.52 -3.38 -11.47
CA GLN A 124 -19.58 -3.53 -10.36
C GLN A 124 -19.08 -2.15 -9.92
N THR A 125 -19.74 -1.58 -8.90
CA THR A 125 -19.44 -0.23 -8.43
C THR A 125 -18.34 -0.16 -7.37
N LEU A 126 -17.98 -1.31 -6.80
CA LEU A 126 -16.93 -1.49 -5.80
C LEU A 126 -16.22 -2.82 -6.07
N VAL A 127 -14.89 -2.79 -6.14
CA VAL A 127 -14.08 -3.99 -6.30
C VAL A 127 -13.65 -4.48 -4.93
N HIS A 128 -13.73 -5.79 -4.70
CA HIS A 128 -13.30 -6.45 -3.46
C HIS A 128 -12.13 -7.39 -3.75
N GLY A 129 -11.15 -7.38 -2.84
CA GLY A 129 -10.01 -8.28 -2.86
C GLY A 129 -9.59 -8.70 -1.45
N THR A 130 -8.55 -9.52 -1.40
CA THR A 130 -7.92 -10.00 -0.17
C THR A 130 -6.44 -9.66 -0.18
N LEU A 131 -5.99 -8.88 0.81
CA LEU A 131 -4.58 -8.60 1.04
C LEU A 131 -4.09 -9.43 2.23
N LYS A 132 -3.01 -10.17 2.03
CA LYS A 132 -2.30 -10.89 3.09
C LYS A 132 -0.94 -10.22 3.31
N LEU A 133 -0.62 -9.95 4.56
CA LEU A 133 0.66 -9.37 4.98
C LEU A 133 1.34 -10.31 5.96
N GLY A 134 2.59 -10.66 5.71
CA GLY A 134 3.35 -11.58 6.56
C GLY A 134 4.65 -12.04 5.93
N ASP A 135 5.40 -12.89 6.63
CA ASP A 135 6.60 -13.52 6.07
C ASP A 135 6.26 -14.90 5.50
N PHE A 136 5.74 -14.94 4.28
CA PHE A 136 5.28 -16.19 3.66
C PHE A 136 6.41 -17.03 3.05
N TYR A 137 7.56 -16.40 2.80
CA TYR A 137 8.71 -17.03 2.15
C TYR A 137 9.90 -17.21 3.09
N SER A 138 9.72 -16.96 4.39
CA SER A 138 10.80 -17.03 5.40
C SER A 138 11.98 -16.12 5.04
N THR A 139 11.69 -14.98 4.41
CA THR A 139 12.66 -13.97 4.03
C THR A 139 12.76 -12.88 5.10
N ARG A 140 12.05 -12.94 6.23
CA ARG A 140 12.02 -11.84 7.22
C ARG A 140 11.64 -10.48 6.64
N GLU A 141 11.00 -10.47 5.48
CA GLU A 141 10.41 -9.28 4.88
C GLU A 141 8.90 -9.40 4.96
N CYS A 142 8.21 -8.27 5.06
CA CYS A 142 6.76 -8.27 5.01
C CYS A 142 6.31 -8.47 3.56
N THR A 143 6.04 -9.72 3.20
CA THR A 143 5.45 -10.10 1.93
C THR A 143 3.99 -9.64 1.91
N ALA A 144 3.60 -9.02 0.81
CA ALA A 144 2.24 -8.61 0.51
C ALA A 144 1.70 -9.44 -0.65
N ILE A 145 0.58 -10.11 -0.44
CA ILE A 145 -0.11 -10.90 -1.45
C ILE A 145 -1.51 -10.33 -1.61
N LEU A 146 -1.83 -9.80 -2.79
CA LEU A 146 -3.13 -9.23 -3.11
C LEU A 146 -3.82 -10.07 -4.18
N ASP A 147 -4.97 -10.63 -3.81
CA ASP A 147 -5.88 -11.32 -4.71
C ASP A 147 -7.10 -10.43 -4.98
N ILE A 148 -7.33 -10.07 -6.24
CA ILE A 148 -8.45 -9.22 -6.66
C ILE A 148 -9.44 -10.07 -7.43
N ASP A 149 -10.70 -10.09 -6.97
CA ASP A 149 -11.79 -10.66 -7.74
C ASP A 149 -12.08 -9.75 -8.94
N SER A 150 -11.78 -10.22 -10.15
CA SER A 150 -11.99 -9.42 -11.35
C SER A 150 -13.47 -9.40 -11.78
N GLY A 151 -14.33 -10.21 -11.16
CA GLY A 151 -15.71 -10.44 -11.60
C GLY A 151 -15.83 -11.29 -12.87
N ASP A 152 -14.70 -11.71 -13.47
CA ASP A 152 -14.69 -12.59 -14.63
C ASP A 152 -14.63 -14.06 -14.22
N PHE A 153 -14.95 -14.94 -15.16
CA PHE A 153 -14.76 -16.39 -14.99
C PHE A 153 -13.71 -16.89 -15.97
N LYS A 154 -12.91 -17.87 -15.51
CA LYS A 154 -12.03 -18.64 -16.38
C LYS A 154 -12.87 -19.49 -17.34
N ALA A 155 -12.23 -20.05 -18.38
CA ALA A 155 -12.88 -20.91 -19.36
C ALA A 155 -13.55 -22.18 -18.75
N ASP A 156 -13.13 -22.58 -17.55
CA ASP A 156 -13.69 -23.69 -16.78
C ASP A 156 -14.86 -23.29 -15.87
N GLY A 157 -15.28 -22.01 -15.88
CA GLY A 157 -16.37 -21.49 -15.07
C GLY A 157 -15.97 -21.14 -13.62
N THR A 158 -14.69 -21.23 -13.25
CA THR A 158 -14.22 -20.76 -11.93
C THR A 158 -13.97 -19.26 -11.91
N PRO A 159 -14.19 -18.56 -10.77
CA PRO A 159 -13.89 -17.13 -10.66
C PRO A 159 -12.43 -16.83 -11.01
N PHE A 160 -12.23 -15.81 -11.84
CA PHE A 160 -10.91 -15.31 -12.19
C PHE A 160 -10.46 -14.30 -11.12
N SER A 161 -9.36 -14.64 -10.45
CA SER A 161 -8.68 -13.74 -9.51
C SER A 161 -7.36 -13.30 -10.12
N LYS A 162 -7.07 -12.00 -10.06
CA LYS A 162 -5.74 -11.48 -10.36
C LYS A 162 -4.88 -11.55 -9.10
N HIS A 163 -3.73 -12.19 -9.25
CA HIS A 163 -2.79 -12.41 -8.17
C HIS A 163 -1.61 -11.45 -8.27
N TYR A 164 -1.36 -10.67 -7.24
CA TYR A 164 -0.22 -9.78 -7.11
C TYR A 164 0.60 -10.15 -5.90
N GLU A 165 1.92 -10.04 -6.03
CA GLU A 165 2.86 -10.25 -4.93
C GLU A 165 3.88 -9.11 -4.85
N GLY A 166 4.37 -8.84 -3.66
CA GLY A 166 5.52 -7.98 -3.46
C GLY A 166 5.81 -7.72 -1.99
N THR A 167 6.35 -6.56 -1.67
CA THR A 167 6.92 -6.27 -0.34
C THR A 167 6.32 -4.98 0.22
N LEU A 168 5.91 -5.03 1.49
CA LEU A 168 5.55 -3.87 2.30
C LEU A 168 6.80 -3.33 2.99
N VAL A 169 7.03 -2.04 2.87
CA VAL A 169 8.20 -1.33 3.39
C VAL A 169 7.76 -0.18 4.27
N TYR A 170 8.22 -0.17 5.50
CA TYR A 170 8.01 0.92 6.44
C TYR A 170 9.05 2.03 6.24
N SER A 171 8.59 3.28 6.20
CA SER A 171 9.43 4.47 6.23
C SER A 171 9.37 5.12 7.60
N THR A 172 10.51 5.56 8.13
CA THR A 172 10.61 6.30 9.39
C THR A 172 9.84 7.62 9.40
N ASN A 173 9.34 8.07 8.24
CA ASN A 173 8.40 9.17 8.12
C ASN A 173 6.94 8.76 8.42
N SER A 174 6.72 7.61 9.05
CA SER A 174 5.39 7.07 9.38
C SER A 174 4.52 6.78 8.16
N LEU A 175 5.14 6.28 7.08
CA LEU A 175 4.44 5.84 5.87
C LEU A 175 4.77 4.38 5.57
N MET A 176 3.81 3.69 4.99
CA MET A 176 3.95 2.36 4.43
C MET A 176 3.92 2.44 2.91
N PHE A 177 4.87 1.78 2.26
CA PHE A 177 4.97 1.66 0.81
C PHE A 177 4.85 0.19 0.43
N CYS A 178 4.00 -0.14 -0.52
CA CYS A 178 3.89 -1.51 -1.01
C CYS A 178 3.90 -1.51 -2.53
N GLN A 179 4.90 -2.19 -3.10
CA GLN A 179 4.93 -2.48 -4.52
C GLN A 179 4.40 -3.90 -4.72
N LEU A 180 3.41 -4.04 -5.59
CA LEU A 180 2.74 -5.29 -5.91
C LEU A 180 2.86 -5.52 -7.42
N VAL A 181 3.26 -6.72 -7.80
CA VAL A 181 3.51 -7.10 -9.20
C VAL A 181 2.66 -8.29 -9.56
N CYS A 182 1.96 -8.20 -10.70
CA CYS A 182 1.32 -9.32 -11.35
C CYS A 182 2.07 -9.67 -12.63
N ASN A 183 3.04 -10.58 -12.51
CA ASN A 183 3.88 -10.99 -13.63
C ASN A 183 3.09 -11.61 -14.79
N GLN A 184 2.00 -12.32 -14.48
CA GLN A 184 1.15 -12.95 -15.50
C GLN A 184 0.57 -11.93 -16.49
N TYR A 185 0.28 -10.72 -16.03
CA TYR A 185 -0.40 -9.69 -16.84
C TYR A 185 0.44 -8.44 -17.08
N GLY A 186 1.71 -8.45 -16.67
CA GLY A 186 2.60 -7.30 -16.75
C GLY A 186 2.00 -6.06 -16.08
N ASP A 187 1.32 -6.25 -14.95
CA ASP A 187 0.66 -5.18 -14.20
C ASP A 187 1.36 -4.94 -12.86
N MET A 188 1.31 -3.71 -12.38
CA MET A 188 2.00 -3.29 -11.17
C MET A 188 1.19 -2.23 -10.44
N TRP A 189 1.12 -2.40 -9.13
CA TRP A 189 0.45 -1.49 -8.22
C TRP A 189 1.47 -0.93 -7.24
N PHE A 190 1.38 0.37 -6.99
CA PHE A 190 2.14 1.02 -5.94
C PHE A 190 1.18 1.63 -4.93
N LEU A 191 1.16 1.06 -3.73
CA LEU A 191 0.31 1.49 -2.63
C LEU A 191 1.10 2.35 -1.66
N VAL A 192 0.49 3.44 -1.21
CA VAL A 192 1.02 4.29 -0.14
C VAL A 192 -0.08 4.58 0.87
N PHE A 193 0.24 4.43 2.14
CA PHE A 193 -0.68 4.71 3.24
C PHE A 193 0.05 5.07 4.52
N ASP A 194 -0.66 5.72 5.44
CA ASP A 194 -0.09 6.12 6.72
C ASP A 194 0.20 4.92 7.63
N HIS A 195 1.28 5.01 8.38
CA HIS A 195 1.54 4.10 9.48
C HIS A 195 0.67 4.50 10.69
N GLY A 196 -0.30 3.67 11.05
CA GLY A 196 -1.28 3.95 12.11
C GLY A 196 -0.73 3.98 13.55
N ASN A 197 0.58 3.91 13.77
CA ASN A 197 1.27 3.89 15.07
C ASN A 197 0.54 3.06 16.14
N LEU A 198 0.54 1.74 15.94
CA LEU A 198 -0.44 0.85 16.55
C LEU A 198 -0.24 0.56 18.04
N ASN A 199 0.87 0.97 18.67
CA ASN A 199 1.13 0.78 20.10
C ASN A 199 0.75 -0.63 20.62
N ASN A 200 1.14 -1.67 19.88
CA ASN A 200 0.84 -3.10 20.13
C ASN A 200 -0.63 -3.53 19.95
N LYS A 201 -1.44 -2.75 19.23
CA LYS A 201 -2.76 -3.19 18.74
C LYS A 201 -2.64 -3.73 17.32
N GLU A 202 -3.58 -4.58 16.94
CA GLU A 202 -3.75 -4.95 15.54
C GLU A 202 -4.33 -3.80 14.74
N LEU A 203 -3.86 -3.65 13.50
CA LEU A 203 -4.40 -2.70 12.56
C LEU A 203 -5.85 -3.07 12.26
N ALA A 204 -6.76 -2.12 12.44
CA ALA A 204 -8.18 -2.35 12.19
C ALA A 204 -8.53 -2.09 10.71
N CYS A 205 -8.15 -0.93 10.21
CA CYS A 205 -8.43 -0.49 8.84
C CYS A 205 -7.57 0.71 8.46
N VAL A 206 -7.37 0.91 7.16
CA VAL A 206 -6.59 2.02 6.58
C VAL A 206 -7.21 2.45 5.26
N ILE A 207 -7.16 3.75 4.97
CA ILE A 207 -7.30 4.31 3.62
C ILE A 207 -5.91 4.69 3.09
N GLY A 208 -5.67 4.39 1.82
CA GLY A 208 -4.43 4.74 1.13
C GLY A 208 -4.69 5.22 -0.30
N CYS A 209 -3.60 5.55 -0.99
CA CYS A 209 -3.61 5.83 -2.42
C CYS A 209 -2.84 4.75 -3.19
N ALA A 210 -3.33 4.45 -4.38
CA ALA A 210 -2.74 3.49 -5.29
C ALA A 210 -2.43 4.18 -6.63
N ALA A 211 -1.25 3.91 -7.17
CA ALA A 211 -0.92 4.18 -8.56
C ALA A 211 -0.86 2.85 -9.33
N THR A 212 -1.64 2.73 -10.40
CA THR A 212 -1.84 1.47 -11.13
C THR A 212 -1.96 1.72 -12.64
N SER A 213 -2.03 0.65 -13.42
CA SER A 213 -2.65 0.73 -14.75
C SER A 213 -4.18 0.56 -14.62
N SER A 214 -4.95 1.30 -15.42
CA SER A 214 -6.42 1.18 -15.44
C SER A 214 -6.85 -0.19 -15.97
N SER A 215 -7.99 -0.67 -15.50
CA SER A 215 -8.71 -1.77 -16.16
C SER A 215 -9.24 -1.35 -17.54
N GLY A 216 -9.74 -2.32 -18.31
CA GLY A 216 -10.31 -2.11 -19.65
C GLY A 216 -9.37 -2.46 -20.80
N ARG A 217 -9.86 -2.29 -22.04
CA ARG A 217 -9.12 -2.61 -23.26
C ARG A 217 -7.92 -1.68 -23.49
N ILE A 218 -8.12 -0.39 -23.19
CA ILE A 218 -7.08 0.64 -23.28
C ILE A 218 -6.65 0.96 -21.85
N ARG A 219 -5.37 0.71 -21.55
CA ARG A 219 -4.81 0.95 -20.22
C ARG A 219 -4.17 2.33 -20.15
N HIS A 220 -4.51 3.06 -19.10
CA HIS A 220 -3.96 4.38 -18.78
C HIS A 220 -3.31 4.33 -17.40
N PRO A 221 -2.31 5.18 -17.11
CA PRO A 221 -1.90 5.42 -15.73
C PRO A 221 -3.08 5.94 -14.91
N ALA A 222 -3.35 5.30 -13.77
CA ALA A 222 -4.46 5.63 -12.89
C ALA A 222 -3.94 5.88 -11.47
N ILE A 223 -4.52 6.88 -10.80
CA ILE A 223 -4.37 7.09 -9.36
C ILE A 223 -5.75 6.98 -8.74
N HIS A 224 -5.89 6.19 -7.69
CA HIS A 224 -7.16 6.02 -7.00
C HIS A 224 -6.96 5.82 -5.49
N ARG A 225 -8.05 5.94 -4.73
CA ARG A 225 -8.05 5.53 -3.32
C ARG A 225 -8.31 4.04 -3.22
N PHE A 226 -7.77 3.43 -2.18
CA PHE A 226 -8.16 2.09 -1.74
C PHE A 226 -8.29 2.11 -0.21
N CYS A 227 -8.97 1.12 0.33
CA CYS A 227 -8.92 0.86 1.76
C CYS A 227 -8.72 -0.62 2.00
N PHE A 228 -8.24 -0.96 3.19
CA PHE A 228 -8.24 -2.34 3.64
C PHE A 228 -8.61 -2.45 5.12
N CYS A 229 -9.29 -3.54 5.47
CA CYS A 229 -9.92 -3.77 6.76
C CYS A 229 -9.58 -5.17 7.27
N ASN A 230 -9.15 -5.29 8.53
CA ASN A 230 -8.69 -6.55 9.11
C ASN A 230 -9.85 -7.55 9.22
N MET A 231 -9.70 -8.72 8.59
CA MET A 231 -10.75 -9.75 8.55
C MET A 231 -11.02 -10.41 9.91
N GLN A 232 -10.08 -10.36 10.86
CA GLN A 232 -10.34 -10.87 12.20
C GLN A 232 -11.28 -9.94 12.97
N GLN A 233 -11.10 -8.62 12.80
CA GLN A 233 -11.97 -7.60 13.44
C GLN A 233 -13.28 -7.39 12.69
N TYR A 234 -13.24 -7.47 11.37
CA TYR A 234 -14.38 -7.30 10.47
C TYR A 234 -14.48 -8.50 9.51
N PRO A 235 -14.99 -9.68 9.97
CA PRO A 235 -15.03 -10.89 9.14
C PRO A 235 -15.91 -10.80 7.90
N THR A 236 -16.92 -9.93 7.96
CA THR A 236 -17.84 -9.65 6.87
C THR A 236 -18.20 -8.18 6.88
N ILE A 237 -18.37 -7.59 5.70
CA ILE A 237 -18.79 -6.21 5.52
C ILE A 237 -20.04 -6.22 4.66
N ASP A 238 -21.17 -5.81 5.24
CA ASP A 238 -22.47 -5.80 4.57
C ASP A 238 -22.56 -4.74 3.45
N LYS A 239 -23.61 -4.83 2.63
CA LYS A 239 -23.80 -3.97 1.46
C LYS A 239 -23.94 -2.49 1.81
N ASP A 240 -24.61 -2.16 2.92
CA ASP A 240 -24.83 -0.77 3.32
C ASP A 240 -23.49 -0.14 3.75
N THR A 241 -22.67 -0.89 4.49
CA THR A 241 -21.30 -0.49 4.83
C THR A 241 -20.43 -0.33 3.58
N GLN A 242 -20.55 -1.25 2.62
CA GLN A 242 -19.83 -1.16 1.34
C GLN A 242 -20.22 0.10 0.55
N LEU A 243 -21.49 0.50 0.55
CA LEU A 243 -21.95 1.75 -0.09
C LEU A 243 -21.32 2.99 0.57
N LEU A 244 -21.19 3.01 1.90
CA LEU A 244 -20.50 4.09 2.61
C LEU A 244 -19.00 4.11 2.31
N ILE A 245 -18.35 2.95 2.27
CA ILE A 245 -16.95 2.80 1.85
C ILE A 245 -16.76 3.32 0.43
N GLN A 246 -17.68 2.99 -0.49
CA GLN A 246 -17.66 3.47 -1.87
C GLN A 246 -17.65 5.00 -1.94
N GLY A 247 -18.44 5.66 -1.08
CA GLY A 247 -18.45 7.12 -0.93
C GLY A 247 -17.08 7.67 -0.50
N LEU A 248 -16.47 7.06 0.53
CA LEU A 248 -15.15 7.46 1.02
C LEU A 248 -14.03 7.25 -0.01
N LEU A 249 -14.14 6.25 -0.88
CA LEU A 249 -13.11 5.93 -1.86
C LEU A 249 -13.11 6.85 -3.10
N ARG A 250 -14.08 7.76 -3.23
CA ARG A 250 -14.02 8.82 -4.24
C ARG A 250 -12.84 9.74 -3.97
N ILE A 251 -12.14 10.14 -5.03
CA ILE A 251 -11.06 11.12 -4.94
C ILE A 251 -11.68 12.46 -4.53
N GLN A 252 -11.43 12.84 -3.29
CA GLN A 252 -11.82 14.11 -2.70
C GLN A 252 -10.68 14.63 -1.84
N ASN A 253 -10.34 15.91 -2.00
CA ASN A 253 -9.44 16.58 -1.07
C ASN A 253 -10.27 17.31 -0.01
N ASP A 254 -9.96 18.59 0.26
CA ASP A 254 -10.64 19.39 1.28
C ASP A 254 -11.99 19.93 0.78
N ARG A 255 -12.37 19.54 -0.45
CA ARG A 255 -13.61 19.95 -1.12
C ARG A 255 -14.30 18.77 -1.78
N ILE A 256 -15.61 18.76 -1.65
CA ILE A 256 -16.52 17.83 -2.34
C ILE A 256 -17.10 18.58 -3.54
N PHE A 257 -16.99 17.98 -4.73
CA PHE A 257 -17.62 18.49 -5.95
C PHE A 257 -18.89 17.68 -6.21
N VAL A 258 -20.02 18.38 -6.23
CA VAL A 258 -21.35 17.79 -6.45
C VAL A 258 -22.18 18.76 -7.28
N GLU A 259 -22.98 18.23 -8.19
CA GLU A 259 -23.91 19.04 -8.97
C GLU A 259 -24.96 19.68 -8.07
N LYS A 260 -25.32 20.92 -8.37
CA LYS A 260 -26.28 21.71 -7.58
C LYS A 260 -27.59 20.97 -7.38
N GLU A 261 -28.18 20.44 -8.44
CA GLU A 261 -29.46 19.72 -8.37
C GLU A 261 -29.38 18.45 -7.53
N THR A 262 -28.28 17.70 -7.67
CA THR A 262 -28.01 16.48 -6.90
C THR A 262 -27.87 16.79 -5.41
N LEU A 263 -27.15 17.86 -5.05
CA LEU A 263 -27.01 18.29 -3.67
C LEU A 263 -28.34 18.76 -3.07
N SER A 264 -29.14 19.52 -3.82
CA SER A 264 -30.47 19.95 -3.35
C SER A 264 -31.35 18.75 -3.00
N LYS A 265 -31.43 17.76 -3.88
CA LYS A 265 -32.19 16.51 -3.64
C LYS A 265 -31.65 15.73 -2.44
N PHE A 266 -30.33 15.68 -2.26
CA PHE A 266 -29.71 15.03 -1.10
C PHE A 266 -30.10 15.71 0.23
N LEU A 267 -30.17 17.05 0.25
CA LEU A 267 -30.55 17.81 1.45
C LEU A 267 -32.05 17.70 1.82
N GLU A 268 -32.88 17.21 0.90
CA GLU A 268 -34.30 16.94 1.12
C GLU A 268 -34.57 15.62 1.84
N GLN A 269 -33.58 14.72 1.92
CA GLN A 269 -33.72 13.41 2.59
C GLN A 269 -34.10 13.55 4.07
N GLU A 270 -35.08 12.78 4.55
CA GLU A 270 -35.60 12.91 5.92
C GLU A 270 -34.64 12.40 7.00
N ASP A 271 -33.84 11.38 6.67
CA ASP A 271 -32.92 10.69 7.58
C ASP A 271 -31.56 11.41 7.74
N LEU A 272 -31.33 12.48 6.99
CA LEU A 272 -30.10 13.26 7.09
C LEU A 272 -30.03 14.05 8.41
N ASN A 273 -28.92 13.87 9.14
CA ASN A 273 -28.65 14.57 10.39
C ASN A 273 -28.89 16.09 10.26
N SER A 274 -29.71 16.64 11.16
CA SER A 274 -30.15 18.05 11.09
C SER A 274 -29.01 19.05 11.23
N THR A 275 -28.03 18.79 12.10
CA THR A 275 -26.85 19.63 12.27
C THR A 275 -25.97 19.60 11.02
N PHE A 276 -25.74 18.42 10.45
CA PHE A 276 -25.01 18.28 9.20
C PHE A 276 -25.69 19.06 8.06
N ARG A 277 -27.01 18.88 7.90
CA ARG A 277 -27.82 19.59 6.89
C ARG A 277 -27.70 21.10 7.04
N MET A 278 -27.88 21.62 8.26
CA MET A 278 -27.75 23.04 8.56
C MET A 278 -26.35 23.57 8.24
N ASN A 279 -25.29 22.82 8.57
CA ASN A 279 -23.92 23.22 8.27
C ASN A 279 -23.66 23.34 6.75
N VAL A 280 -24.15 22.37 5.97
CA VAL A 280 -24.05 22.41 4.50
C VAL A 280 -24.83 23.61 3.95
N GLN A 281 -26.08 23.81 4.39
CA GLN A 281 -26.91 24.95 3.94
C GLN A 281 -26.28 26.30 4.27
N ASN A 282 -25.70 26.45 5.46
CA ASN A 282 -24.99 27.67 5.85
C ASN A 282 -23.77 27.94 4.94
N TYR A 283 -23.02 26.89 4.59
CA TYR A 283 -21.89 27.04 3.67
C TYR A 283 -22.34 27.43 2.26
N LEU A 284 -23.45 26.87 1.77
CA LEU A 284 -23.99 27.19 0.44
C LEU A 284 -24.32 28.68 0.26
N ASN A 285 -24.69 29.38 1.33
CA ASN A 285 -24.97 30.83 1.29
C ASN A 285 -23.74 31.69 0.96
N ILE A 286 -22.53 31.15 1.16
CA ILE A 286 -21.26 31.83 0.91
C ILE A 286 -20.36 31.07 -0.07
N ALA A 287 -20.88 30.00 -0.68
CA ALA A 287 -20.13 29.15 -1.59
C ALA A 287 -19.81 29.92 -2.88
N LYS A 288 -18.59 29.70 -3.39
CA LYS A 288 -18.18 30.23 -4.69
C LYS A 288 -18.73 29.32 -5.80
N GLU A 289 -19.09 29.94 -6.91
CA GLU A 289 -19.51 29.21 -8.11
C GLU A 289 -18.28 28.85 -8.97
N TYR A 290 -18.33 27.66 -9.57
CA TYR A 290 -17.28 27.13 -10.42
C TYR A 290 -17.88 26.55 -11.69
N TYR A 291 -17.12 26.60 -12.78
CA TYR A 291 -17.49 25.99 -14.05
C TYR A 291 -16.70 24.69 -14.26
N ALA A 292 -17.39 23.62 -14.67
CA ALA A 292 -16.78 22.39 -15.15
C ALA A 292 -16.75 22.43 -16.68
N LEU A 293 -15.58 22.71 -17.26
CA LEU A 293 -15.43 22.91 -18.70
C LEU A 293 -14.79 21.68 -19.36
N PRO A 294 -15.49 20.98 -20.28
CA PRO A 294 -14.90 19.90 -21.06
C PRO A 294 -13.80 20.43 -21.98
N LYS A 295 -12.59 19.84 -21.90
CA LYS A 295 -11.42 20.31 -22.67
C LYS A 295 -11.58 20.09 -24.18
N ASP A 296 -12.26 19.02 -24.56
CA ASP A 296 -12.58 18.66 -25.95
C ASP A 296 -13.44 19.74 -26.63
N VAL A 297 -14.41 20.32 -25.93
CA VAL A 297 -15.24 21.42 -26.46
C VAL A 297 -14.39 22.65 -26.79
N ILE A 298 -13.39 22.97 -25.94
CA ILE A 298 -12.50 24.13 -26.12
C ILE A 298 -11.53 23.93 -27.30
N ARG A 299 -11.18 22.68 -27.64
CA ARG A 299 -10.16 22.36 -28.64
C ARG A 299 -10.58 22.66 -30.09
N THR A 300 -11.87 22.66 -30.37
CA THR A 300 -12.44 22.71 -31.73
C THR A 300 -11.85 23.85 -32.58
N GLU A 301 -11.47 23.56 -33.83
CA GLU A 301 -10.96 24.52 -34.82
C GLU A 301 -9.66 25.28 -34.45
N LEU A 302 -8.93 24.84 -33.42
CA LEU A 302 -7.65 25.43 -33.03
C LEU A 302 -6.45 24.58 -33.47
N GLU A 303 -5.40 25.28 -33.94
CA GLU A 303 -4.07 24.69 -34.07
C GLU A 303 -3.56 24.20 -32.70
N LEU A 304 -2.86 23.06 -32.69
CA LEU A 304 -2.48 22.38 -31.44
C LEU A 304 -1.61 23.26 -30.52
N SER A 305 -0.70 24.05 -31.10
CA SER A 305 0.16 24.96 -30.33
C SER A 305 -0.64 26.05 -29.62
N ALA A 306 -1.53 26.73 -30.34
CA ALA A 306 -2.40 27.77 -29.80
C ALA A 306 -3.32 27.21 -28.69
N TYR A 307 -3.96 26.07 -28.95
CA TYR A 307 -4.79 25.39 -27.95
C TYR A 307 -3.99 25.04 -26.68
N SER A 308 -2.77 24.52 -26.84
CA SER A 308 -1.95 24.09 -25.70
C SER A 308 -1.53 25.27 -24.82
N ASP A 309 -1.10 26.37 -25.43
CA ASP A 309 -0.66 27.57 -24.70
C ASP A 309 -1.80 28.20 -23.91
N ASP A 310 -2.96 28.39 -24.53
CA ASP A 310 -4.10 29.03 -23.88
C ASP A 310 -4.78 28.10 -22.86
N LEU A 311 -4.86 26.79 -23.14
CA LEU A 311 -5.32 25.81 -22.16
C LEU A 311 -4.42 25.81 -20.92
N ALA A 312 -3.10 25.89 -21.08
CA ALA A 312 -2.17 25.92 -19.95
C ALA A 312 -2.40 27.16 -19.06
N LYS A 313 -2.56 28.34 -19.66
CA LYS A 313 -2.90 29.58 -18.94
C LYS A 313 -4.24 29.47 -18.20
N LEU A 314 -5.25 28.85 -18.81
CA LEU A 314 -6.54 28.62 -18.16
C LEU A 314 -6.43 27.63 -17.00
N CYS A 315 -5.66 26.53 -17.18
CA CYS A 315 -5.43 25.55 -16.13
C CYS A 315 -4.69 26.16 -14.92
N GLU A 316 -3.80 27.11 -15.13
CA GLU A 316 -3.11 27.86 -14.06
C GLU A 316 -4.07 28.71 -13.20
N LYS A 317 -5.24 29.09 -13.74
CA LYS A 317 -6.30 29.75 -12.97
C LYS A 317 -7.20 28.79 -12.20
N SER A 318 -7.05 27.49 -12.38
CA SER A 318 -7.84 26.49 -11.68
C SER A 318 -7.65 26.57 -10.17
N VAL A 319 -8.76 26.47 -9.43
CA VAL A 319 -8.74 26.38 -7.96
C VAL A 319 -8.57 24.95 -7.45
N LEU A 320 -8.46 23.98 -8.37
CA LEU A 320 -8.18 22.60 -8.02
C LEU A 320 -6.86 22.53 -7.25
N GLU A 321 -6.83 21.63 -6.28
CA GLU A 321 -5.66 21.47 -5.46
C GLU A 321 -4.49 20.88 -6.27
N LYS A 322 -3.29 21.25 -5.86
CA LYS A 322 -2.05 20.83 -6.53
C LYS A 322 -1.69 19.37 -6.25
N THR A 323 -2.17 18.85 -5.12
CA THR A 323 -1.82 17.52 -4.62
C THR A 323 -3.05 16.88 -4.00
N TYR A 324 -3.17 15.57 -4.16
CA TYR A 324 -4.14 14.76 -3.45
C TYR A 324 -3.57 14.27 -2.12
N HIS A 325 -4.31 14.41 -1.02
CA HIS A 325 -3.86 13.97 0.30
C HIS A 325 -4.85 12.99 0.92
N VAL A 326 -4.35 11.82 1.33
CA VAL A 326 -5.02 10.97 2.30
C VAL A 326 -4.62 11.46 3.69
N LYS A 327 -5.59 11.73 4.56
CA LYS A 327 -5.38 12.27 5.90
C LYS A 327 -5.63 11.18 6.94
N HIS A 328 -4.97 11.29 8.09
CA HIS A 328 -5.28 10.44 9.26
C HIS A 328 -6.76 10.48 9.71
N SER A 329 -7.51 11.54 9.38
CA SER A 329 -8.95 11.60 9.66
C SER A 329 -9.76 10.63 8.80
N ASP A 330 -9.29 10.28 7.59
CA ASP A 330 -9.95 9.32 6.71
C ASP A 330 -10.01 7.93 7.35
N ASP A 331 -8.93 7.50 8.00
CA ASP A 331 -8.90 6.23 8.75
C ASP A 331 -9.90 6.21 9.90
N ARG A 332 -10.10 7.37 10.56
CA ARG A 332 -11.07 7.51 11.65
C ARG A 332 -12.50 7.43 11.13
N GLU A 333 -12.79 8.07 10.00
CA GLU A 333 -14.10 8.01 9.34
C GLU A 333 -14.43 6.58 8.91
N LEU A 334 -13.47 5.89 8.26
CA LEU A 334 -13.61 4.48 7.90
C LEU A 334 -13.85 3.61 9.13
N SER A 335 -13.07 3.80 10.20
CA SER A 335 -13.25 3.03 11.45
C SER A 335 -14.62 3.27 12.08
N CYS A 336 -15.14 4.51 12.05
CA CYS A 336 -16.48 4.83 12.54
C CYS A 336 -17.57 4.14 11.74
N ILE A 337 -17.46 4.09 10.40
CA ILE A 337 -18.40 3.38 9.52
C ILE A 337 -18.39 1.88 9.81
N LEU A 338 -17.20 1.27 9.90
CA LEU A 338 -17.05 -0.16 10.18
C LEU A 338 -17.60 -0.56 11.57
N ARG A 339 -17.40 0.28 12.59
CA ARG A 339 -17.84 -0.01 13.97
C ARG A 339 -19.34 0.15 14.20
N HIS A 340 -19.98 1.10 13.52
CA HIS A 340 -21.43 1.32 13.69
C HIS A 340 -22.22 0.03 13.41
N ASN A 341 -21.77 -0.81 12.48
CA ASN A 341 -22.48 -2.04 12.11
C ASN A 341 -22.12 -3.28 12.94
N LEU A 342 -20.98 -3.30 13.64
CA LEU A 342 -20.73 -4.33 14.66
C LEU A 342 -21.71 -4.22 15.84
N THR A 343 -22.13 -3.01 16.19
CA THR A 343 -23.10 -2.79 17.28
C THR A 343 -24.55 -3.09 16.87
N SER A 344 -24.94 -2.92 15.61
CA SER A 344 -26.29 -3.26 15.14
C SER A 344 -26.52 -4.78 15.12
N VAL A 345 -25.53 -5.59 14.73
CA VAL A 345 -25.61 -7.07 14.77
C VAL A 345 -25.74 -7.59 16.20
N SER A 346 -25.11 -6.94 17.18
CA SER A 346 -25.24 -7.31 18.61
C SER A 346 -26.62 -6.99 19.20
N LYS A 347 -27.34 -6.02 18.65
CA LYS A 347 -28.71 -5.65 19.07
C LYS A 347 -29.80 -6.55 18.48
N GLN A 348 -29.54 -7.21 17.34
CA GLN A 348 -30.47 -8.17 16.75
C GLN A 348 -30.37 -9.58 17.36
N LYS A 349 -29.39 -9.83 18.23
CA LYS A 349 -29.19 -11.10 18.94
C LYS A 349 -29.68 -11.10 20.40
N LYS A 350 -30.56 -10.17 20.79
CA LYS A 350 -31.17 -10.14 22.12
C LYS A 350 -32.68 -10.23 22.06
#